data_AF-A0A946FNF1-F1
#
_entry.id   AF-A0A946FNF1-F1
#
_cell.length_a   1.000
_cell.length_b   1.000
_cell.length_c   1.000
_cell.angle_alpha   90.00
_cell.angle_beta   90.00
_cell.angle_gamma   90.00
#
_symmetry.space_group_name_H-M   'P 1'
#
loop_
_entity.id
_entity.type
_entity.pdbx_description
1 polymer ?
#
loop_
_entity_poly.entity_id
_entity_poly.type
_entity_poly.pdbx_seq_one_letter_code
_entity_poly.pdbx_strand_id
1 'polypeptide(L)'
;NKQLGTRICISGTTVAGCQGIQFRPIGSLMLRGKTIGVPTFEPIQETTLSDEDIQAYREAYETLDTPAGAETITRLAANNANDPLVSLHATRLEQGEAGTEIKIA
;
A
#
# COMPACT_ATOMS: atom_id res chain seq x y z
N ASN A 1 -6.45 13.17 -0.51
CA ASN A 1 -6.58 11.70 -0.53
C ASN A 1 -7.89 11.19 0.06
N LYS A 2 -9.05 11.70 -0.35
CA LYS A 2 -10.33 11.14 0.14
C LYS A 2 -10.65 9.73 -0.39
N GLN A 3 -10.02 9.31 -1.49
CA GLN A 3 -10.23 7.99 -2.09
C GLN A 3 -9.21 6.92 -1.64
N LEU A 4 -8.09 7.30 -1.01
CA LEU A 4 -7.04 6.35 -0.62
C LEU A 4 -6.97 6.12 0.90
N GLY A 5 -7.62 6.95 1.72
CA GLY A 5 -7.55 6.85 3.18
C GLY A 5 -6.20 7.29 3.79
N THR A 6 -5.12 7.35 3.00
CA THR A 6 -3.77 7.74 3.47
C THR A 6 -3.61 9.25 3.52
N ARG A 7 -3.00 9.76 4.59
CA ARG A 7 -2.90 11.22 4.85
C ARG A 7 -1.93 11.92 3.90
N ILE A 8 -0.98 11.16 3.33
CA ILE A 8 0.07 11.66 2.43
C ILE A 8 0.25 10.66 1.28
N CYS A 9 0.10 11.12 0.03
CA CYS A 9 0.44 10.35 -1.17
C CYS A 9 1.63 11.04 -1.82
N ILE A 10 2.79 10.36 -1.82
CA ILE A 10 4.02 10.88 -2.39
C ILE A 10 4.31 10.13 -3.69
N SER A 11 4.42 10.86 -4.80
CA SER A 11 4.93 10.31 -6.06
C SER A 11 6.42 9.99 -5.93
N GLY A 12 6.88 8.86 -6.50
CA GLY A 12 8.27 8.38 -6.35
C GLY A 12 9.38 9.42 -6.63
N THR A 13 9.13 10.47 -7.42
CA THR A 13 10.06 11.58 -7.68
C THR A 13 10.45 12.39 -6.44
N THR A 14 9.61 12.43 -5.41
CA THR A 14 9.88 13.18 -4.16
C THR A 14 10.57 12.30 -3.11
N VAL A 15 10.40 10.98 -3.15
CA VAL A 15 11.06 10.03 -2.23
C VAL A 15 12.59 10.08 -2.36
N ALA A 16 13.09 10.33 -3.58
CA ALA A 16 14.54 10.45 -3.83
C ALA A 16 15.21 11.65 -3.14
N GLY A 17 14.43 12.65 -2.68
CA GLY A 17 14.95 13.87 -2.04
C GLY A 17 14.91 13.88 -0.51
N CYS A 18 14.22 12.92 0.13
CA CYS A 18 14.04 12.89 1.58
C CYS A 18 15.01 11.90 2.24
N GLN A 19 16.19 12.37 2.64
CA GLN A 19 17.12 11.57 3.45
C GLN A 19 16.56 11.40 4.89
N GLY A 20 16.50 10.16 5.38
CA GLY A 20 16.10 9.85 6.76
C GLY A 20 14.63 9.49 6.97
N ILE A 21 13.81 9.43 5.92
CA ILE A 21 12.42 8.98 6.00
C ILE A 21 12.30 7.61 5.32
N GLN A 22 11.75 6.63 6.05
CA GLN A 22 11.42 5.33 5.49
C GLN A 22 9.99 5.34 4.97
N PHE A 23 9.77 4.70 3.83
CA PHE A 23 8.48 4.68 3.14
C PHE A 23 8.03 3.26 2.83
N ARG A 24 6.75 2.96 3.02
CA ARG A 24 6.11 1.71 2.57
C ARG A 24 5.37 1.94 1.25
N PRO A 25 5.40 0.98 0.32
CA PRO A 25 4.71 1.12 -0.97
C PRO A 25 3.20 1.06 -0.76
N ILE A 26 2.44 1.91 -1.44
CA ILE A 26 0.96 1.86 -1.46
C ILE A 26 0.46 1.09 -2.68
N GLY A 27 1.07 1.34 -3.83
CA GLY A 27 0.57 0.86 -5.12
C GLY A 27 0.91 1.81 -6.26
N SER A 28 0.64 1.35 -7.47
CA SER A 28 0.72 2.13 -8.70
C SER A 28 -0.66 2.70 -9.01
N LEU A 29 -0.82 4.02 -8.85
CA LEU A 29 -2.08 4.68 -9.16
C LEU A 29 -2.25 4.81 -10.67
N MET A 30 -3.29 4.16 -11.21
CA MET A 30 -3.67 4.27 -12.60
C MET A 30 -4.58 5.49 -12.79
N LEU A 31 -4.02 6.57 -13.34
CA LEU A 31 -4.76 7.80 -13.63
C LEU A 31 -5.45 7.69 -15.00
N ARG A 32 -6.68 8.21 -15.10
CA ARG A 32 -7.42 8.25 -16.37
C ARG A 32 -6.59 8.94 -17.45
N GLY A 33 -6.38 8.23 -18.57
CA GLY A 33 -5.63 8.73 -19.72
C GLY A 33 -4.11 8.53 -19.65
N LYS A 34 -3.56 7.89 -18.61
CA LYS A 34 -2.15 7.50 -18.54
C LYS A 34 -1.99 5.98 -18.58
N THR A 35 -1.09 5.52 -19.43
CA THR A 35 -0.73 4.09 -19.57
C THR A 35 0.26 3.63 -18.50
N ILE A 36 0.95 4.56 -17.85
CA ILE A 36 1.96 4.28 -16.82
C ILE A 36 1.38 4.63 -15.45
N GLY A 37 1.25 3.62 -14.59
CA GLY A 37 0.87 3.79 -13.19
C GLY A 37 1.94 4.58 -12.44
N VAL A 38 1.50 5.49 -11.56
CA VAL A 38 2.42 6.28 -10.73
C VAL A 38 2.67 5.52 -9.44
N PRO A 39 3.91 5.07 -9.14
CA PRO A 39 4.21 4.42 -7.89
C PRO A 39 4.07 5.43 -6.75
N THR A 40 3.34 5.02 -5.72
CA THR A 40 3.04 5.85 -4.56
C THR A 40 3.48 5.17 -3.28
N PHE A 41 3.88 5.99 -2.31
CA PHE A 41 4.44 5.55 -1.05
C PHE A 41 3.89 6.37 0.11
N GLU A 42 3.85 5.76 1.30
CA GLU A 42 3.48 6.39 2.56
C GLU A 42 4.67 6.36 3.53
N PRO A 43 4.96 7.44 4.29
CA PRO A 43 5.95 7.39 5.36
C PRO A 43 5.56 6.37 6.44
N ILE A 44 6.53 5.60 6.94
CA ILE A 44 6.28 4.65 8.04
C ILE A 44 5.78 5.37 9.30
N GLN A 45 6.12 6.64 9.51
CA GLN A 45 5.67 7.40 10.68
C GLN A 45 4.14 7.60 10.75
N GLU A 46 3.42 7.34 9.66
CA GLU A 46 1.95 7.42 9.62
C GLU A 46 1.28 6.07 9.91
N THR A 47 2.03 4.97 10.08
CA THR A 47 1.48 3.67 10.46
C THR A 47 1.54 3.44 11.97
N THR A 48 0.59 2.65 12.47
CA THR A 48 0.60 2.12 13.84
C THR A 48 1.16 0.70 13.92
N LEU A 49 1.60 0.14 12.79
CA LEU A 49 2.19 -1.20 12.73
C LEU A 49 3.52 -1.26 13.47
N SER A 50 3.82 -2.45 14.02
CA SER A 50 5.14 -2.78 14.51
C SER A 50 6.15 -2.91 13.35
N ASP A 51 7.46 -2.81 13.64
CA ASP A 51 8.51 -3.01 12.64
C ASP A 51 8.42 -4.40 11.96
N GLU A 52 8.01 -5.43 12.71
CA GLU A 52 7.76 -6.78 12.19
C GLU A 52 6.59 -6.81 11.20
N ASP A 53 5.47 -6.19 11.55
CA ASP A 53 4.30 -6.12 10.67
C ASP A 53 4.56 -5.26 9.43
N ILE A 54 5.38 -4.22 9.55
CA ILE A 54 5.84 -3.41 8.40
C ILE A 54 6.66 -4.28 7.44
N GLN A 55 7.56 -5.11 7.96
CA GLN A 55 8.36 -6.00 7.14
C GLN A 55 7.49 -7.07 6.46
N ALA A 56 6.60 -7.71 7.21
CA ALA A 56 5.64 -8.67 6.68
C ALA A 56 4.74 -8.05 5.59
N TYR A 57 4.33 -6.80 5.78
CA TYR A 57 3.57 -6.05 4.78
C TYR A 57 4.35 -5.86 3.49
N ARG A 58 5.64 -5.49 3.57
CA ARG A 58 6.49 -5.27 2.38
C ARG A 58 6.66 -6.54 1.56
N GLU A 59 6.94 -7.65 2.22
CA GLU A 59 7.10 -8.95 1.57
C GLU A 59 5.79 -9.42 0.92
N ALA A 60 4.68 -9.24 1.61
CA ALA A 60 3.36 -9.55 1.08
C ALA A 60 2.98 -8.63 -0.09
N TYR A 61 3.37 -7.36 -0.06
CA TYR A 61 3.11 -6.39 -1.12
C TYR A 61 3.77 -6.82 -2.44
N GLU A 62 5.00 -7.36 -2.39
CA GLU A 62 5.70 -7.86 -3.58
C GLU A 62 5.03 -9.10 -4.21
N THR A 63 4.19 -9.79 -3.44
CA THR A 63 3.52 -11.04 -3.82
C THR A 63 1.99 -10.93 -3.73
N LEU A 64 1.45 -9.70 -3.84
CA LEU A 64 0.01 -9.38 -3.74
C LEU A 64 -0.87 -10.07 -4.80
N ASP A 65 -0.27 -10.56 -5.88
CA ASP A 65 -0.92 -11.34 -6.94
C ASP A 65 -0.97 -12.85 -6.62
N THR A 66 -0.32 -13.28 -5.53
CA THR A 66 -0.29 -14.67 -5.07
C THR A 66 -1.24 -14.87 -3.88
N PRO A 67 -1.74 -16.11 -3.67
CA PRO A 67 -2.52 -16.44 -2.48
C PRO A 67 -1.78 -16.18 -1.16
N ALA A 68 -0.46 -16.41 -1.11
CA ALA A 68 0.33 -16.24 0.10
C ALA A 68 0.46 -14.76 0.52
N GLY A 69 0.70 -13.87 -0.45
CA GLY A 69 0.70 -12.43 -0.20
C GLY A 69 -0.68 -11.92 0.24
N ALA A 70 -1.74 -12.39 -0.44
CA ALA A 70 -3.12 -12.05 -0.09
C ALA A 70 -3.52 -12.50 1.32
N GLU A 71 -3.14 -13.72 1.72
CA GLU A 71 -3.38 -14.26 3.06
C GLU A 71 -2.64 -13.43 4.12
N THR A 72 -1.39 -13.07 3.85
CA THR A 72 -0.58 -12.24 4.76
C THR A 72 -1.21 -10.86 4.98
N ILE A 73 -1.67 -10.20 3.91
CA ILE A 73 -2.37 -8.91 4.02
C ILE A 73 -3.67 -9.06 4.82
N THR A 74 -4.46 -10.09 4.55
CA THR A 74 -5.71 -10.35 5.27
C THR A 74 -5.46 -10.55 6.77
N ARG A 75 -4.42 -11.32 7.12
CA ARG A 75 -3.98 -11.52 8.51
C ARG A 75 -3.56 -10.21 9.17
N LEU A 76 -2.76 -9.40 8.47
CA LEU A 76 -2.33 -8.10 8.97
C LEU A 76 -3.53 -7.17 9.19
N ALA A 77 -4.53 -7.19 8.30
CA ALA A 77 -5.75 -6.37 8.44
C ALA A 77 -6.57 -6.77 9.66
N ALA A 78 -6.70 -8.08 9.91
CA ALA A 78 -7.41 -8.60 11.08
C ALA A 78 -6.73 -8.20 12.39
N ASN A 79 -5.39 -8.20 12.42
CA ASN A 79 -4.61 -7.86 13.61
C ASN A 79 -4.46 -6.35 13.82
N ASN A 80 -4.53 -5.56 12.74
CA ASN A 80 -4.24 -4.14 12.73
C ASN A 80 -5.31 -3.34 11.96
N ALA A 81 -6.57 -3.49 12.35
CA ALA A 81 -7.73 -2.87 11.68
C ALA A 81 -7.69 -1.32 11.59
N ASN A 82 -6.82 -0.68 12.37
CA ASN A 82 -6.63 0.78 12.34
C ASN A 82 -5.60 1.24 11.30
N ASP A 83 -4.84 0.32 10.70
CA ASP A 83 -3.91 0.69 9.65
C ASP A 83 -4.66 0.89 8.32
N PRO A 84 -4.67 2.11 7.76
CA PRO A 84 -5.47 2.41 6.59
C PRO A 84 -4.96 1.72 5.32
N LEU A 85 -3.64 1.47 5.23
CA LEU A 85 -3.04 0.90 4.03
C LEU A 85 -3.27 -0.62 3.96
N VAL A 86 -3.09 -1.31 5.08
CA VAL A 86 -3.39 -2.75 5.14
C VAL A 86 -4.88 -2.98 4.89
N SER A 87 -5.75 -2.13 5.46
CA SER A 87 -7.19 -2.17 5.21
C SER A 87 -7.53 -1.95 3.73
N LEU A 88 -6.88 -0.99 3.07
CA LEU A 88 -7.04 -0.74 1.63
C LEU A 88 -6.75 -2.00 0.81
N HIS A 89 -5.63 -2.68 1.07
CA HIS A 89 -5.28 -3.89 0.31
C HIS A 89 -6.21 -5.06 0.63
N ALA A 90 -6.60 -5.25 1.90
CA ALA A 90 -7.55 -6.30 2.27
C ALA A 90 -8.89 -6.11 1.55
N THR A 91 -9.46 -4.91 1.55
CA THR A 91 -10.71 -4.61 0.83
C THR A 91 -10.59 -4.86 -0.68
N ARG A 92 -9.44 -4.55 -1.29
CA ARG A 92 -9.20 -4.83 -2.72
C ARG A 92 -9.17 -6.34 -3.00
N LEU A 93 -8.47 -7.10 -2.17
CA LEU A 93 -8.40 -8.56 -2.28
C LEU A 93 -9.79 -9.20 -2.12
N GLU A 94 -10.61 -8.71 -1.18
CA GLU A 94 -12.00 -9.14 -1.00
C GLU A 94 -12.88 -8.86 -2.23
N GLN A 95 -12.57 -7.79 -2.97
CA GLN A 95 -13.24 -7.44 -4.23
C GLN A 95 -12.70 -8.21 -5.45
N GLY A 96 -11.73 -9.11 -5.24
CA GLY A 96 -11.08 -9.87 -6.30
C GLY A 96 -10.03 -9.07 -7.09
N GLU A 97 -9.66 -7.87 -6.61
CA GLU A 97 -8.54 -7.13 -7.14
C GLU A 97 -7.24 -7.62 -6.53
N ALA A 98 -6.28 -7.98 -7.38
CA ALA A 98 -4.96 -8.43 -6.97
C ALA A 98 -3.85 -7.50 -7.50
N GLY A 99 -2.66 -7.63 -6.93
CA GLY A 99 -1.48 -6.88 -7.36
C GLY A 99 -1.47 -5.40 -6.96
N THR A 100 -0.47 -4.70 -7.50
CA THR A 100 -0.07 -3.36 -7.04
C THR A 100 -0.81 -2.23 -7.74
N GLU A 101 -1.57 -2.51 -8.80
CA GLU A 101 -2.27 -1.49 -9.60
C GLU A 101 -3.59 -1.05 -8.95
N ILE A 102 -3.65 0.18 -8.47
CA ILE A 102 -4.86 0.77 -7.87
C ILE A 102 -5.52 1.67 -8.90
N LYS A 103 -6.75 1.32 -9.30
CA LYS A 103 -7.56 2.14 -10.21
C LYS A 103 -8.30 3.20 -9.40
N ILE A 104 -8.04 4.47 -9.70
CA ILE A 104 -8.82 5.58 -9.13
C ILE A 104 -9.93 5.95 -10.12
N ALA A 105 -11.18 5.71 -9.73
CA ALA A 105 -12.37 6.00 -10.52
C ALA A 105 -12.80 7.47 -10.43
#